data_AF-F8DQQ0-F1
#
_entry.id   AF-F8DQQ0-F1
#
_cell.length_a   1.000
_cell.length_b   1.000
_cell.length_c   1.000
_cell.angle_alpha   90.00
_cell.angle_beta   90.00
_cell.angle_gamma   90.00
#
_symmetry.space_group_name_H-M   'P 1'
#
loop_
_entity.id
_entity.type
_entity.pdbx_description
1 polymer ?
#
loop_
_entity_poly.entity_id
_entity_poly.type
_entity_poly.pdbx_seq_one_letter_code
_entity_poly.pdbx_strand_id
1 'polypeptide(L)'
;MGEVVVAGSKLDMMTNAKLVIFCNAIEDNPFMAGGFHGVDEPDVVINVGVSGPGVIKTALEKVKGESIDVVAETIKKTAFKVTRMGQLVGTVAAERLGIQFGIVDLSLAPTAAAGNSVAEVLEEIGVAQVGTHGTTAALAMLNNAVKREKRRHYGLQSCWWFIRRIYPRL
;
A
#
# COMPACT_ATOMS: atom_id res chain seq x y z
N MET A 1 8.27 20.33 -14.37
CA MET A 1 9.05 19.51 -13.41
C MET A 1 10.27 18.81 -14.00
N GLY A 2 10.31 18.44 -15.28
CA GLY A 2 11.49 17.76 -15.86
C GLY A 2 12.81 18.51 -15.64
N GLU A 3 12.85 19.83 -15.85
CA GLU A 3 14.02 20.68 -15.59
C GLU A 3 14.48 20.63 -14.12
N VAL A 4 13.53 20.60 -13.18
CA VAL A 4 13.81 20.52 -11.73
C VAL A 4 14.46 19.18 -11.37
N VAL A 5 13.97 18.07 -11.93
CA VAL A 5 14.56 16.73 -11.72
C VAL A 5 15.99 16.67 -12.26
N VAL A 6 16.23 17.25 -13.45
CA VAL A 6 17.57 17.31 -14.04
C VAL A 6 18.49 18.20 -13.22
N ALA A 7 18.03 19.39 -12.81
CA ALA A 7 18.81 20.28 -11.94
C ALA A 7 19.14 19.59 -10.60
N GLY A 8 18.17 18.95 -9.96
CA GLY A 8 18.36 18.22 -8.70
C GLY A 8 19.42 17.12 -8.79
N SER A 9 19.43 16.35 -9.88
CA SER A 9 20.43 15.29 -10.10
C SER A 9 21.87 15.80 -10.19
N LYS A 10 22.08 17.07 -10.58
CA LYS A 10 23.40 17.70 -10.69
C LYS A 10 23.89 18.31 -9.37
N LEU A 11 22.99 18.52 -8.41
CA LEU A 11 23.31 19.14 -7.12
C LEU A 11 23.84 18.12 -6.12
N ASP A 12 23.12 17.01 -5.95
CA ASP A 12 23.49 15.95 -5.02
C ASP A 12 22.86 14.60 -5.42
N MET A 13 23.59 13.52 -5.18
CA MET A 13 23.18 12.16 -5.56
C MET A 13 21.87 11.71 -4.89
N MET A 14 21.54 12.27 -3.71
CA MET A 14 20.34 11.91 -2.94
C MET A 14 19.16 12.85 -3.20
N THR A 15 19.32 13.93 -3.97
CA THR A 15 18.25 14.90 -4.21
C THR A 15 17.01 14.24 -4.79
N ASN A 16 17.19 13.50 -5.89
CA ASN A 16 16.06 12.84 -6.55
C ASN A 16 15.54 11.62 -5.77
N ALA A 17 16.34 11.04 -4.87
CA ALA A 17 15.88 9.97 -3.98
C ALA A 17 14.89 10.47 -2.91
N LYS A 18 14.81 11.78 -2.69
CA LYS A 18 13.89 12.44 -1.74
C LYS A 18 12.76 13.22 -2.43
N LEU A 19 12.76 13.26 -3.76
CA LEU A 19 11.79 14.01 -4.56
C LEU A 19 10.68 13.08 -5.07
N VAL A 20 9.42 13.46 -4.83
CA VAL A 20 8.25 12.78 -5.37
C VAL A 20 7.39 13.80 -6.13
N ILE A 21 6.97 13.44 -7.35
CA ILE A 21 6.08 14.28 -8.16
C ILE A 21 4.71 13.59 -8.19
N PHE A 22 3.72 14.24 -7.61
CA PHE A 22 2.36 13.73 -7.57
C PHE A 22 1.54 14.16 -8.79
N CYS A 23 0.55 13.34 -9.13
CA CYS A 23 -0.57 13.69 -9.98
C CYS A 23 -1.84 13.27 -9.24
N ASN A 24 -2.83 14.15 -9.16
CA ASN A 24 -4.02 13.99 -8.30
C ASN A 24 -3.64 13.78 -6.82
N ALA A 25 -2.75 14.62 -6.29
CA ALA A 25 -2.48 14.63 -4.86
C ALA A 25 -3.78 14.90 -4.08
N ILE A 26 -3.97 14.15 -3.00
CA ILE A 26 -5.03 14.38 -2.03
C ILE A 26 -4.57 15.41 -0.99
N GLU A 27 -5.46 15.88 -0.12
CA GLU A 27 -5.18 16.98 0.82
C GLU A 27 -4.22 16.60 1.95
N ASP A 28 -4.09 15.30 2.26
CA ASP A 28 -3.16 14.75 3.23
C ASP A 28 -2.51 13.46 2.68
N ASN A 29 -1.23 13.23 3.00
CA ASN A 29 -0.56 11.97 2.67
C ASN A 29 0.39 11.56 3.81
N PRO A 30 0.05 10.57 4.63
CA PRO A 30 0.91 10.17 5.74
C PRO A 30 2.02 9.20 5.34
N PHE A 31 2.18 8.87 4.05
CA PHE A 31 3.16 7.88 3.59
C PHE A 31 4.53 8.47 3.36
N MET A 32 5.56 7.73 3.79
CA MET A 32 6.97 8.13 3.68
C MET A 32 7.38 8.64 2.29
N ALA A 33 6.88 8.04 1.22
CA ALA A 33 7.16 8.50 -0.13
C ALA A 33 6.30 9.74 -0.46
N GLY A 34 6.84 10.92 -0.16
CA GLY A 34 6.19 12.20 -0.42
C GLY A 34 5.09 12.54 0.59
N GLY A 35 5.31 12.23 1.85
CA GLY A 35 4.37 12.50 2.92
C GLY A 35 4.28 13.99 3.24
N PHE A 36 3.08 14.48 3.47
CA PHE A 36 2.78 15.84 3.91
C PHE A 36 1.51 15.83 4.77
N HIS A 37 1.49 16.70 5.77
CA HIS A 37 0.38 16.86 6.71
C HIS A 37 -0.64 17.84 6.13
N GLY A 38 -1.88 17.40 5.95
CA GLY A 38 -2.94 18.22 5.37
C GLY A 38 -3.37 19.38 6.28
N VAL A 39 -3.93 20.43 5.67
CA VAL A 39 -4.41 21.62 6.43
C VAL A 39 -5.64 21.33 7.27
N ASP A 40 -6.43 20.32 6.90
CA ASP A 40 -7.63 19.89 7.60
C ASP A 40 -7.36 18.81 8.66
N GLU A 41 -6.10 18.36 8.79
CA GLU A 41 -5.69 17.39 9.80
C GLU A 41 -5.49 18.06 11.18
N PRO A 42 -5.62 17.32 12.29
CA PRO A 42 -5.34 17.84 13.62
C PRO A 42 -3.91 18.39 13.75
N ASP A 43 -3.67 19.27 14.73
CA ASP A 43 -2.33 19.84 15.00
C ASP A 43 -1.23 18.76 15.11
N VAL A 44 -1.56 17.61 15.69
CA VAL A 44 -0.69 16.44 15.77
C VAL A 44 -1.52 15.16 15.63
N VAL A 45 -1.10 14.27 14.73
CA VAL A 45 -1.75 12.97 14.50
C VAL A 45 -0.72 11.86 14.28
N ILE A 46 -1.02 10.65 14.74
CA ILE A 46 -0.20 9.46 14.50
C ILE A 46 -0.87 8.55 13.47
N ASN A 47 -0.20 8.39 12.34
CA ASN A 47 -0.58 7.44 11.29
C ASN A 47 0.38 6.25 11.29
N VAL A 48 -0.13 5.06 10.96
CA VAL A 48 0.68 3.83 10.95
C VAL A 48 0.67 3.18 9.57
N GLY A 49 1.87 3.00 9.02
CA GLY A 49 2.09 2.15 7.86
C GLY A 49 2.47 0.73 8.29
N VAL A 50 1.83 -0.27 7.70
CA VAL A 50 2.18 -1.68 7.89
C VAL A 50 2.67 -2.27 6.58
N SER A 51 3.75 -3.05 6.65
CA SER A 51 4.25 -3.84 5.51
C SER A 51 3.62 -5.24 5.54
N GLY A 52 3.12 -5.68 4.38
CA GLY A 52 2.45 -6.97 4.22
C GLY A 52 3.00 -7.98 3.20
N PRO A 53 3.96 -7.69 2.29
CA PRO A 53 4.32 -8.64 1.22
C PRO A 53 4.74 -10.03 1.70
N GLY A 54 5.65 -10.13 2.67
CA GLY A 54 6.12 -11.44 3.15
C GLY A 54 5.01 -12.27 3.79
N VAL A 55 4.15 -11.65 4.59
CA VAL A 55 3.01 -12.35 5.23
C VAL A 55 2.01 -12.85 4.18
N ILE A 56 1.78 -12.06 3.13
CA ILE A 56 0.91 -12.44 2.02
C ILE A 56 1.53 -13.59 1.23
N LYS A 57 2.82 -13.52 0.90
CA LYS A 57 3.54 -14.60 0.21
C LYS A 57 3.42 -15.92 0.98
N THR A 58 3.72 -15.92 2.27
CA THR A 58 3.61 -17.12 3.12
C THR A 58 2.19 -17.66 3.22
N ALA A 59 1.16 -16.80 3.11
CA ALA A 59 -0.22 -17.25 3.06
C ALA A 59 -0.56 -17.91 1.71
N LEU A 60 -0.01 -17.38 0.61
CA LEU A 60 -0.23 -17.89 -0.75
C LEU A 60 0.46 -19.23 -1.00
N GLU A 61 1.62 -19.47 -0.41
CA GLU A 61 2.32 -20.77 -0.47
C GLU A 61 1.42 -21.95 -0.03
N LYS A 62 0.42 -21.70 0.83
CA LYS A 62 -0.52 -22.70 1.35
C LYS A 62 -1.70 -23.00 0.43
N VAL A 63 -1.90 -22.17 -0.60
CA VAL A 63 -3.01 -22.27 -1.57
C VAL A 63 -2.48 -22.29 -3.00
N LYS A 64 -1.25 -22.77 -3.19
CA LYS A 64 -0.60 -22.84 -4.50
C LYS A 64 -1.37 -23.80 -5.42
N GLY A 65 -1.71 -23.33 -6.62
CA GLY A 65 -2.47 -24.11 -7.62
C GLY A 65 -3.99 -24.12 -7.40
N GLU A 66 -4.49 -23.46 -6.34
CA GLU A 66 -5.92 -23.26 -6.13
C GLU A 66 -6.53 -22.28 -7.13
N SER A 67 -7.86 -22.25 -7.18
CA SER A 67 -8.60 -21.27 -7.97
C SER A 67 -8.29 -19.81 -7.57
N ILE A 68 -8.40 -18.89 -8.52
CA ILE A 68 -8.12 -17.47 -8.29
C ILE A 68 -9.02 -16.85 -7.20
N ASP A 69 -10.23 -17.38 -7.01
CA ASP A 69 -11.15 -16.96 -5.95
C ASP A 69 -10.59 -17.28 -4.55
N VAL A 70 -10.00 -18.46 -4.38
CA VAL A 70 -9.36 -18.90 -3.13
C VAL A 70 -8.12 -18.05 -2.84
N VAL A 71 -7.32 -17.77 -3.87
CA VAL A 71 -6.15 -16.88 -3.79
C VAL A 71 -6.57 -15.47 -3.31
N ALA A 72 -7.58 -14.89 -3.95
CA ALA A 72 -8.07 -13.54 -3.62
C ALA A 72 -8.63 -13.46 -2.18
N GLU A 73 -9.41 -14.45 -1.74
CA GLU A 73 -9.92 -14.50 -0.37
C GLU A 73 -8.81 -14.72 0.66
N THR A 74 -7.75 -15.48 0.31
CA THR A 74 -6.58 -15.67 1.17
C THR A 74 -5.82 -14.36 1.37
N ILE A 75 -5.58 -13.59 0.30
CA ILE A 75 -4.95 -12.27 0.36
C ILE A 75 -5.77 -11.33 1.23
N LYS A 76 -7.09 -11.26 1.00
CA LYS A 76 -8.00 -10.40 1.74
C LYS A 76 -8.02 -10.70 3.24
N LYS A 77 -8.17 -11.97 3.64
CA LYS A 77 -8.14 -12.39 5.06
C LYS A 77 -6.80 -12.08 5.72
N THR A 78 -5.71 -12.23 4.99
CA THR A 78 -4.36 -11.94 5.48
C THR A 78 -4.15 -10.45 5.66
N ALA A 79 -4.51 -9.65 4.66
CA ALA A 79 -4.48 -8.19 4.70
C ALA A 79 -5.30 -7.63 5.88
N PHE A 80 -6.47 -8.22 6.17
CA PHE A 80 -7.28 -7.85 7.34
C PHE A 80 -6.50 -8.03 8.64
N LYS A 81 -5.91 -9.21 8.87
CA LYS A 81 -5.15 -9.50 10.09
C LYS A 81 -3.96 -8.55 10.26
N VAL A 82 -3.22 -8.30 9.18
CA VAL A 82 -2.08 -7.37 9.17
C VAL A 82 -2.53 -5.95 9.53
N THR A 83 -3.64 -5.48 8.95
CA THR A 83 -4.21 -4.15 9.24
C THR A 83 -4.66 -4.04 10.70
N ARG A 84 -5.31 -5.07 11.25
CA ARG A 84 -5.73 -5.09 12.67
C ARG A 84 -4.54 -5.03 13.62
N MET A 85 -3.43 -5.68 13.27
CA MET A 85 -2.19 -5.58 14.05
C MET A 85 -1.63 -4.15 14.02
N GLY A 86 -1.63 -3.51 12.85
CA GLY A 86 -1.26 -2.09 12.73
C GLY A 86 -2.11 -1.17 13.59
N GLN A 87 -3.42 -1.43 13.67
CA GLN A 87 -4.35 -0.65 14.49
C GLN A 87 -4.04 -0.79 15.97
N LEU A 88 -3.75 -2.02 16.43
CA LEU A 88 -3.36 -2.26 17.80
C LEU A 88 -2.09 -1.48 18.16
N VAL A 89 -1.05 -1.57 17.33
CA VAL A 89 0.22 -0.86 17.56
C VAL A 89 0.01 0.65 17.53
N GLY A 90 -0.76 1.17 16.57
CA GLY A 90 -1.06 2.59 16.45
C GLY A 90 -1.84 3.14 17.65
N THR A 91 -2.82 2.38 18.15
CA THR A 91 -3.60 2.77 19.34
C THR A 91 -2.71 2.87 20.56
N VAL A 92 -1.85 1.86 20.81
CA VAL A 92 -0.92 1.87 21.95
C VAL A 92 0.08 3.03 21.85
N ALA A 93 0.58 3.32 20.64
CA ALA A 93 1.50 4.43 20.44
C ALA A 93 0.83 5.79 20.70
N ALA A 94 -0.39 5.96 20.19
CA ALA A 94 -1.21 7.15 20.40
C ALA A 94 -1.54 7.40 21.87
N GLU A 95 -1.99 6.35 22.59
CA GLU A 95 -2.27 6.42 24.03
C GLU A 95 -1.04 6.82 24.86
N ARG A 96 0.13 6.23 24.54
CA ARG A 96 1.37 6.54 25.26
C ARG A 96 1.87 7.96 25.02
N LEU A 97 1.61 8.50 23.83
CA LEU A 97 2.03 9.84 23.46
C LEU A 97 0.97 10.92 23.78
N GLY A 98 -0.26 10.52 24.14
CA GLY A 98 -1.37 11.43 24.35
C GLY A 98 -1.79 12.18 23.08
N ILE A 99 -1.57 11.58 21.91
CA ILE A 99 -1.83 12.15 20.58
C ILE A 99 -2.95 11.36 19.90
N GLN A 100 -3.75 12.01 19.05
CA GLN A 100 -4.81 11.34 18.31
C GLN A 100 -4.26 10.29 17.35
N PHE A 101 -4.89 9.11 17.34
CA PHE A 101 -4.64 8.10 16.34
C PHE A 101 -5.40 8.43 15.04
N GLY A 102 -4.69 8.44 13.91
CA GLY A 102 -5.23 8.66 12.58
C GLY A 102 -5.57 7.34 11.87
N ILE A 103 -4.99 7.12 10.70
CA ILE A 103 -5.28 5.96 9.86
C ILE A 103 -4.22 4.86 9.98
N VAL A 104 -4.63 3.63 9.64
CA VAL A 104 -3.70 2.56 9.26
C VAL A 104 -3.76 2.37 7.76
N ASP A 105 -2.58 2.36 7.16
CA ASP A 105 -2.44 1.93 5.78
C ASP A 105 -1.62 0.65 5.70
N LEU A 106 -2.24 -0.35 5.08
CA LEU A 106 -1.49 -1.48 4.55
C LEU A 106 -0.89 -1.06 3.21
N SER A 107 0.44 -0.95 3.19
CA SER A 107 1.21 -0.79 1.97
C SER A 107 1.89 -2.12 1.64
N LEU A 108 1.91 -2.48 0.36
CA LEU A 108 2.73 -3.58 -0.12
C LEU A 108 4.16 -3.10 -0.39
N ALA A 109 4.66 -2.17 0.43
CA ALA A 109 6.01 -1.66 0.27
C ALA A 109 7.00 -2.80 0.59
N PRO A 110 7.92 -3.10 -0.34
CA PRO A 110 8.97 -4.06 -0.07
C PRO A 110 9.90 -3.51 1.02
N THR A 111 10.47 -4.41 1.79
CA THR A 111 11.55 -4.07 2.72
C THR A 111 12.86 -4.60 2.16
N ALA A 112 13.99 -4.13 2.67
CA ALA A 112 15.30 -4.69 2.30
C ALA A 112 15.48 -6.14 2.77
N ALA A 113 14.56 -6.68 3.57
CA ALA A 113 14.61 -8.06 4.03
C ALA A 113 14.23 -9.03 2.90
N ALA A 114 15.05 -10.07 2.73
CA ALA A 114 14.76 -11.15 1.79
C ALA A 114 13.38 -11.77 2.08
N GLY A 115 12.61 -12.06 1.03
CA GLY A 115 11.27 -12.62 1.13
C GLY A 115 10.13 -11.60 1.36
N ASN A 116 10.43 -10.30 1.38
CA ASN A 116 9.42 -9.22 1.46
C ASN A 116 9.28 -8.47 0.13
N SER A 117 9.01 -9.20 -0.95
CA SER A 117 8.88 -8.63 -2.29
C SER A 117 7.46 -8.74 -2.83
N VAL A 118 6.96 -7.65 -3.44
CA VAL A 118 5.73 -7.70 -4.23
C VAL A 118 5.91 -8.59 -5.46
N ALA A 119 7.11 -8.65 -6.02
CA ALA A 119 7.36 -9.46 -7.21
C ALA A 119 7.14 -10.94 -6.90
N GLU A 120 7.69 -11.41 -5.78
CA GLU A 120 7.51 -12.80 -5.33
C GLU A 120 6.03 -13.10 -5.00
N VAL A 121 5.26 -12.13 -4.50
CA VAL A 121 3.81 -12.31 -4.29
C VAL A 121 3.09 -12.51 -5.62
N LEU A 122 3.42 -11.71 -6.65
CA LEU A 122 2.82 -11.87 -7.98
C LEU A 122 3.22 -13.19 -8.64
N GLU A 123 4.45 -13.62 -8.42
CA GLU A 123 4.93 -14.91 -8.90
C GLU A 123 4.25 -16.08 -8.19
N GLU A 124 4.01 -15.97 -6.88
CA GLU A 124 3.29 -16.98 -6.10
C GLU A 124 1.79 -17.04 -6.46
N ILE A 125 1.19 -15.92 -6.93
CA ILE A 125 -0.16 -15.93 -7.53
C ILE A 125 -0.20 -16.79 -8.81
N GLY A 126 0.94 -17.00 -9.47
CA GLY A 126 1.07 -17.85 -10.67
C GLY A 126 1.66 -17.15 -11.89
N VAL A 127 2.20 -15.94 -11.74
CA VAL A 127 2.95 -15.28 -12.82
C VAL A 127 4.35 -15.91 -12.91
N ALA A 128 4.80 -16.34 -14.08
CA ALA A 128 6.10 -17.00 -14.19
C ALA A 128 7.28 -16.07 -13.84
N GLN A 129 7.19 -14.80 -14.22
CA GLN A 129 8.14 -13.75 -13.88
C GLN A 129 7.44 -12.39 -13.93
N VAL A 130 7.63 -11.55 -12.92
CA VAL A 130 7.04 -10.20 -12.93
C VAL A 130 7.49 -9.39 -14.15
N GLY A 131 6.52 -8.78 -14.81
CA GLY A 131 6.70 -8.04 -16.07
C GLY A 131 6.22 -8.82 -17.30
N THR A 132 6.02 -10.14 -17.20
CA THR A 132 5.41 -10.92 -18.28
C THR A 132 3.89 -10.75 -18.33
N HIS A 133 3.27 -11.37 -19.33
CA HIS A 133 1.82 -11.46 -19.54
C HIS A 133 1.11 -11.91 -18.26
N GLY A 134 0.03 -11.21 -17.89
CA GLY A 134 -0.73 -11.49 -16.67
C GLY A 134 -0.29 -10.71 -15.42
N THR A 135 0.90 -10.10 -15.40
CA THR A 135 1.40 -9.32 -14.25
C THR A 135 0.42 -8.21 -13.82
N THR A 136 -0.11 -7.44 -14.77
CA THR A 136 -1.05 -6.35 -14.47
C THR A 136 -2.36 -6.87 -13.89
N ALA A 137 -2.86 -8.02 -14.36
CA ALA A 137 -4.08 -8.62 -13.86
C ALA A 137 -3.88 -9.15 -12.42
N ALA A 138 -2.77 -9.83 -12.16
CA ALA A 138 -2.39 -10.29 -10.83
C ALA A 138 -2.24 -9.11 -9.85
N LEU A 139 -1.57 -8.03 -10.28
CA LEU A 139 -1.41 -6.81 -9.49
C LEU A 139 -2.74 -6.11 -9.21
N ALA A 140 -3.64 -6.06 -10.19
CA ALA A 140 -4.98 -5.50 -10.03
C ALA A 140 -5.81 -6.31 -9.02
N MET A 141 -5.75 -7.65 -9.09
CA MET A 141 -6.41 -8.55 -8.14
C MET A 141 -5.85 -8.35 -6.73
N LEU A 142 -4.52 -8.35 -6.58
CA LEU A 142 -3.84 -8.11 -5.30
C LEU A 142 -4.26 -6.77 -4.68
N ASN A 143 -4.24 -5.69 -5.47
CA ASN A 143 -4.64 -4.36 -5.02
C ASN A 143 -6.12 -4.30 -4.65
N ASN A 144 -7.00 -5.01 -5.38
CA ASN A 144 -8.43 -5.08 -5.07
C ASN A 144 -8.70 -5.91 -3.80
N ALA A 145 -8.01 -7.03 -3.61
CA ALA A 145 -8.14 -7.89 -2.43
C ALA A 145 -7.67 -7.18 -1.15
N VAL A 146 -6.58 -6.39 -1.23
CA VAL A 146 -6.11 -5.52 -0.14
C VAL A 146 -7.05 -4.31 0.05
N LYS A 147 -7.46 -3.68 -1.05
CA LYS A 147 -8.45 -2.59 -1.21
C LYS A 147 -9.76 -2.81 -0.44
N ARG A 148 -10.44 -3.92 -0.75
CA ARG A 148 -11.84 -4.15 -0.37
C ARG A 148 -12.06 -4.24 1.13
N GLU A 149 -11.03 -4.55 1.90
CA GLU A 149 -11.13 -4.60 3.36
C GLU A 149 -11.11 -3.20 4.00
N LYS A 150 -10.32 -2.26 3.47
CA LYS A 150 -10.26 -0.87 3.98
C LYS A 150 -11.66 -0.22 3.98
N ARG A 151 -12.48 -0.54 2.97
CA ARG A 151 -13.86 -0.03 2.81
C ARG A 151 -14.85 -0.42 3.91
N ARG A 152 -14.65 -1.55 4.60
CA ARG A 152 -15.68 -2.07 5.52
C ARG A 152 -15.61 -1.46 6.92
N HIS A 153 -14.53 -0.75 7.25
CA HIS A 153 -14.33 -0.19 8.59
C HIS A 153 -13.77 1.24 8.64
N TYR A 154 -13.14 1.77 7.58
CA TYR A 154 -12.50 3.09 7.63
C TYR A 154 -12.67 3.80 6.28
N GLY A 155 -13.35 4.95 6.26
CA GLY A 155 -13.79 5.70 5.08
C GLY A 155 -12.71 6.22 4.12
N LEU A 156 -11.85 5.36 3.58
CA LEU A 156 -10.91 5.70 2.50
C LEU A 156 -11.66 5.77 1.15
N GLN A 157 -12.19 6.96 0.84
CA GLN A 157 -12.93 7.29 -0.39
C GLN A 157 -12.03 7.52 -1.62
N SER A 158 -10.77 7.89 -1.42
CA SER A 158 -9.93 8.56 -2.43
C SER A 158 -9.48 7.67 -3.61
N CYS A 159 -9.17 6.39 -3.36
CA CYS A 159 -8.69 5.50 -4.44
C CYS A 159 -9.79 4.98 -5.39
N TRP A 160 -11.06 5.01 -4.98
CA TRP A 160 -12.16 4.51 -5.82
C TRP A 160 -12.63 5.53 -6.85
N TRP A 161 -12.41 6.82 -6.62
CA TRP A 161 -12.70 7.86 -7.61
C TRP A 161 -11.93 7.60 -8.93
N PHE A 162 -10.66 7.18 -8.82
CA PHE A 162 -9.81 6.87 -9.96
C PHE A 162 -10.25 5.59 -10.70
N ILE A 163 -10.56 4.52 -9.97
CA ILE A 163 -11.00 3.25 -10.57
C ILE A 163 -12.39 3.38 -11.21
N ARG A 164 -13.33 4.11 -10.59
CA ARG A 164 -14.69 4.30 -11.13
C ARG A 164 -14.70 5.16 -12.41
N ARG A 165 -13.68 6.01 -12.60
CA ARG A 165 -13.48 6.81 -13.81
C ARG A 165 -12.84 6.02 -14.96
N ILE A 166 -12.02 5.02 -14.64
CA ILE A 166 -11.35 4.15 -15.64
C ILE A 166 -12.18 2.90 -15.98
N TYR A 167 -12.90 2.34 -15.02
CA TYR A 167 -13.75 1.15 -15.18
C TYR A 167 -15.16 1.40 -14.63
N PRO A 168 -16.05 2.03 -15.41
CA PRO A 168 -17.40 2.39 -14.96
C PRO A 168 -18.36 1.20 -14.75
N ARG A 169 -17.93 -0.04 -15.04
CA ARG A 169 -18.73 -1.28 -14.94
C ARG A 169 -18.29 -2.24 -13.82
N LEU A 170 -17.41 -1.81 -12.92
CA LEU A 170 -17.07 -2.52 -11.66
C LEU A 170 -17.71 -1.82 -10.45
#